data_AF-A0A6B3GT54-F1
#
_entry.id   AF-A0A6B3GT54-F1
#
_cell.length_a   1.000
_cell.length_b   1.000
_cell.length_c   1.000
_cell.angle_alpha   90.00
_cell.angle_beta   90.00
_cell.angle_gamma   90.00
#
_symmetry.space_group_name_H-M   'P 1'
#
loop_
_entity.id
_entity.type
_entity.pdbx_description
1 polymer ?
#
loop_
_entity_poly.entity_id
_entity_poly.type
_entity_poly.pdbx_seq_one_letter_code
_entity_poly.pdbx_strand_id
1 'polypeptide(L)'
;AVRHTTNVLTLGGLLGVCAGTYGLLAAQGAVYGLPLLLAGLVVAMAGLRLGGRRSVRTRYRPDRWGVRAWLVACSGAAVAAAMIWAGAVDPEALRPGVVPLTAPVLPLWPAAAVLIGLLPALVAPVPPSDRAADRPVRRGKEQA
;
A
#
# COMPACT_ATOMS: atom_id res chain seq x y z
N ALA A 1 -22.08 -7.26 -17.43
CA ALA A 1 -21.36 -5.99 -17.65
C ALA A 1 -20.55 -5.54 -16.43
N VAL A 2 -21.17 -4.96 -15.38
CA VAL A 2 -20.45 -4.25 -14.30
C VAL A 2 -19.43 -5.09 -13.50
N ARG A 3 -19.67 -6.39 -13.28
CA ARG A 3 -18.69 -7.29 -12.62
C ARG A 3 -17.41 -7.44 -13.46
N HIS A 4 -17.57 -7.62 -14.78
CA HIS A 4 -16.45 -7.67 -15.70
C HIS A 4 -15.71 -6.33 -15.74
N THR A 5 -16.42 -5.20 -15.74
CA THR A 5 -15.78 -3.88 -15.69
C THR A 5 -14.92 -3.71 -14.45
N THR A 6 -15.39 -4.17 -13.28
CA THR A 6 -14.62 -4.10 -12.03
C THR A 6 -13.38 -4.98 -12.09
N ASN A 7 -13.51 -6.24 -12.54
CA ASN A 7 -12.37 -7.14 -12.69
C ASN A 7 -11.34 -6.59 -13.68
N VAL A 8 -11.79 -6.08 -14.83
CA VAL A 8 -10.90 -5.50 -15.84
C VAL A 8 -10.17 -4.27 -15.29
N LEU A 9 -10.86 -3.41 -14.54
CA LEU A 9 -10.24 -2.22 -13.95
C LEU A 9 -9.23 -2.59 -12.86
N THR A 10 -9.56 -3.54 -11.97
CA THR A 10 -8.63 -3.96 -10.91
C THR A 10 -7.43 -4.71 -11.49
N LEU A 11 -7.64 -5.65 -12.42
CA LEU A 11 -6.55 -6.41 -13.06
C LEU A 11 -5.69 -5.51 -13.95
N GLY A 12 -6.30 -4.64 -14.75
CA GLY A 12 -5.59 -3.68 -15.59
C GLY A 12 -4.77 -2.69 -14.75
N GLY A 13 -5.33 -2.22 -13.63
CA GLY A 13 -4.60 -1.37 -12.69
C GLY A 13 -3.42 -2.09 -12.05
N LEU A 14 -3.60 -3.34 -11.62
CA LEU A 14 -2.52 -4.17 -11.05
C LEU A 14 -1.40 -4.42 -12.06
N LEU A 15 -1.75 -4.75 -13.31
CA LEU A 15 -0.80 -4.90 -14.41
C LEU A 15 -0.06 -3.60 -14.70
N GLY A 16 -0.74 -2.46 -14.67
CA GLY A 16 -0.12 -1.13 -14.81
C GLY A 16 0.87 -0.82 -13.67
N VAL A 17 0.53 -1.18 -12.43
CA VAL A 17 1.46 -1.05 -11.29
C VAL A 17 2.67 -1.97 -11.46
N CYS A 18 2.48 -3.22 -11.89
CA CYS A 18 3.58 -4.14 -12.19
C CYS A 18 4.50 -3.58 -13.29
N ALA A 19 3.94 -3.16 -14.41
CA ALA A 19 4.69 -2.61 -15.53
C ALA A 19 5.38 -1.29 -15.17
N GLY A 20 4.73 -0.42 -14.40
CA GLY A 20 5.30 0.84 -13.93
C GLY A 20 6.44 0.64 -12.94
N THR A 21 6.30 -0.31 -12.01
CA THR A 21 7.38 -0.68 -11.07
C THR A 21 8.58 -1.26 -11.82
N TYR A 22 8.32 -2.12 -12.81
CA TYR A 22 9.37 -2.65 -13.68
C TYR A 22 10.06 -1.54 -14.48
N GLY A 23 9.29 -0.57 -15.00
CA GLY A 23 9.84 0.60 -15.69
C GLY A 23 10.75 1.45 -14.78
N LEU A 24 10.38 1.66 -13.51
CA LEU A 24 11.21 2.37 -12.53
C LEU A 24 12.54 1.66 -12.25
N LEU A 25 12.60 0.33 -12.38
CA LEU A 25 13.81 -0.46 -12.20
C LEU A 25 14.71 -0.47 -13.45
N ALA A 26 14.19 -0.10 -14.63
CA ALA A 26 14.95 -0.09 -15.86
C ALA A 26 15.85 1.15 -15.97
N ALA A 27 17.05 0.98 -16.54
CA ALA A 27 18.12 1.99 -16.57
C ALA A 27 17.73 3.35 -17.20
N GLN A 28 16.75 3.38 -18.10
CA GLN A 28 16.14 4.61 -18.62
C GLN A 28 14.60 4.64 -18.50
N GLY A 29 14.04 3.66 -17.78
CA GLY A 29 12.59 3.49 -17.72
C GLY A 29 11.91 4.40 -16.72
N ALA A 30 12.61 5.09 -15.83
CA ALA A 30 12.01 5.92 -14.79
C ALA A 30 11.09 7.03 -15.34
N VAL A 31 11.43 7.60 -16.51
CA VAL A 31 10.63 8.64 -17.19
C VAL A 31 9.23 8.13 -17.58
N TYR A 32 9.12 6.85 -17.93
CA TYR A 32 7.86 6.21 -18.34
C TYR A 32 7.25 5.34 -17.23
N GLY A 33 8.06 4.85 -16.29
CA GLY A 33 7.66 3.97 -15.19
C GLY A 33 6.83 4.70 -14.15
N LEU A 34 7.23 5.92 -13.77
CA LEU A 34 6.48 6.74 -12.81
C LEU A 34 5.06 7.10 -13.31
N PRO A 35 4.86 7.68 -14.52
CA PRO A 35 3.52 7.98 -15.00
C PRO A 35 2.67 6.73 -15.21
N LEU A 36 3.26 5.62 -15.67
CA LEU A 36 2.55 4.35 -15.84
C LEU A 36 2.10 3.76 -14.50
N LEU A 37 2.95 3.84 -13.47
CA LEU A 37 2.63 3.41 -12.11
C LEU A 37 1.48 4.24 -11.53
N LEU A 38 1.51 5.56 -11.69
CA LEU A 38 0.44 6.45 -11.25
C LEU A 38 -0.88 6.15 -11.97
N ALA A 39 -0.83 5.94 -13.28
CA ALA A 39 -2.01 5.56 -14.06
C ALA A 39 -2.58 4.20 -13.60
N GLY A 40 -1.73 3.18 -13.42
CA GLY A 40 -2.13 1.86 -12.91
C GLY A 40 -2.76 1.94 -11.52
N LEU A 41 -2.20 2.75 -10.63
CA LEU A 41 -2.74 2.99 -9.29
C LEU A 41 -4.13 3.64 -9.33
N VAL A 42 -4.32 4.68 -10.15
CA VAL A 42 -5.62 5.34 -10.32
C VAL A 42 -6.67 4.36 -10.85
N VAL A 43 -6.30 3.55 -11.84
CA VAL A 43 -7.16 2.53 -12.42
C VAL A 43 -7.53 1.46 -11.38
N ALA A 44 -6.57 0.98 -10.58
CA ALA A 44 -6.83 0.02 -9.50
C ALA A 44 -7.75 0.60 -8.41
N MET A 45 -7.52 1.84 -7.97
CA MET A 45 -8.37 2.53 -6.99
C MET A 45 -9.81 2.72 -7.50
N ALA A 46 -9.97 3.05 -8.79
CA ALA A 46 -11.29 3.14 -9.41
C ALA A 46 -12.00 1.78 -9.41
N GLY A 47 -11.28 0.69 -9.69
CA GLY A 47 -11.80 -0.69 -9.63
C GLY A 47 -12.30 -1.05 -8.22
N LEU A 48 -11.48 -0.78 -7.20
CA LEU A 48 -11.82 -1.04 -5.81
C LEU A 48 -13.02 -0.19 -5.33
N ARG A 49 -13.08 1.10 -5.72
CA ARG A 49 -14.23 1.96 -5.40
C ARG A 49 -15.52 1.47 -6.04
N LEU A 50 -15.49 1.04 -7.30
CA LEU A 50 -16.67 0.48 -7.98
C LEU A 50 -17.12 -0.85 -7.36
N GLY A 51 -16.16 -1.70 -6.96
CA GLY A 51 -16.43 -2.96 -6.25
C GLY A 51 -17.07 -2.75 -4.87
N GLY A 52 -16.58 -1.78 -4.11
CA GLY A 52 -17.07 -1.46 -2.76
C GLY A 52 -18.51 -0.95 -2.73
N ARG A 53 -18.95 -0.18 -3.73
CA ARG A 53 -20.33 0.36 -3.81
C ARG A 53 -21.41 -0.71 -3.96
N ARG A 54 -21.04 -1.95 -4.31
CA ARG A 54 -21.95 -3.08 -4.49
C ARG A 54 -22.05 -4.03 -3.31
N SER A 55 -21.36 -3.75 -2.19
CA SER A 55 -21.55 -4.49 -0.95
C SER A 55 -22.89 -4.09 -0.32
N VAL A 56 -23.98 -4.53 -0.94
CA VAL A 56 -25.36 -4.38 -0.46
C VAL A 56 -25.60 -5.46 0.59
N ARG A 57 -25.20 -5.18 1.83
CA ARG A 57 -25.75 -5.85 3.02
C ARG A 57 -26.10 -4.81 4.07
N THR A 58 -27.29 -4.99 4.62
CA THR A 58 -28.12 -4.01 5.30
C THR A 58 -27.54 -3.61 6.67
N ARG A 59 -27.52 -2.30 6.92
CA ARG A 59 -27.15 -1.64 8.18
C ARG A 59 -25.65 -1.69 8.57
N TYR A 60 -24.77 -1.31 7.66
CA TYR A 60 -23.38 -0.98 7.98
C TYR A 60 -23.26 0.49 8.44
N ARG A 61 -22.60 0.75 9.58
CA ARG A 61 -22.14 2.10 9.94
C ARG A 61 -20.92 2.36 9.07
N PRO A 62 -20.96 3.28 8.09
CA PRO A 62 -19.82 3.50 7.20
C PRO A 62 -18.63 3.89 8.06
N ASP A 63 -17.63 3.02 8.09
CA ASP A 63 -16.39 3.30 8.79
C ASP A 63 -15.70 4.45 8.04
N ARG A 64 -15.45 5.53 8.75
CA ARG A 64 -14.91 6.75 8.14
C ARG A 64 -13.43 6.50 7.94
N TRP A 65 -12.91 6.86 6.77
CA TRP A 65 -11.47 6.82 6.51
C TRP A 65 -10.77 7.80 7.44
N GLY A 66 -10.35 7.31 8.60
CA GLY A 66 -9.80 8.13 9.67
C GLY A 66 -8.37 8.56 9.39
N VAL A 67 -7.87 9.48 10.23
CA VAL A 67 -6.49 9.98 10.19
C VAL A 67 -5.47 8.83 10.22
N ARG A 68 -5.73 7.78 11.01
CA ARG A 68 -4.86 6.61 11.11
C ARG A 68 -4.75 5.84 9.78
N ALA A 69 -5.85 5.71 9.03
CA ALA A 69 -5.84 5.09 7.72
C ALA A 69 -5.06 5.95 6.69
N TRP A 70 -5.17 7.28 6.78
CA TRP A 70 -4.35 8.20 6.00
C TRP A 70 -2.86 8.09 6.34
N LEU A 71 -2.49 8.06 7.62
CA LEU A 71 -1.09 7.93 8.05
C LEU A 71 -0.46 6.63 7.54
N VAL A 72 -1.18 5.52 7.59
CA VAL A 72 -0.72 4.22 7.08
C VAL A 72 -0.57 4.23 5.55
N ALA A 73 -1.53 4.81 4.83
CA ALA A 73 -1.44 4.91 3.37
C ALA A 73 -0.31 5.87 2.93
N CYS A 74 -0.18 7.00 3.62
CA CYS A 74 0.86 7.99 3.35
C CYS A 74 2.26 7.52 3.70
N SER A 75 2.45 6.68 4.73
CA SER A 75 3.78 6.19 5.08
C SER A 75 4.39 5.37 3.94
N GLY A 76 3.61 4.48 3.31
CA GLY A 76 4.06 3.72 2.15
C GLY A 76 4.33 4.62 0.93
N ALA A 77 3.44 5.58 0.67
CA ALA A 77 3.62 6.55 -0.43
C ALA A 77 4.87 7.43 -0.23
N ALA A 78 5.14 7.86 1.00
CA ALA A 78 6.32 8.65 1.35
C ALA A 78 7.61 7.85 1.16
N VAL A 79 7.65 6.59 1.61
CA VAL A 79 8.79 5.68 1.39
C VAL A 79 9.04 5.47 -0.10
N ALA A 80 7.98 5.21 -0.88
CA ALA A 80 8.10 5.01 -2.32
C ALA A 80 8.66 6.27 -3.01
N ALA A 81 8.13 7.45 -2.70
CA ALA A 81 8.62 8.71 -3.25
C ALA A 81 10.09 8.98 -2.87
N ALA A 82 10.45 8.75 -1.61
CA ALA A 82 11.82 8.93 -1.12
C ALA A 82 12.81 7.98 -1.79
N MET A 83 12.42 6.72 -2.04
CA MET A 83 13.26 5.74 -2.74
C MET A 83 13.41 6.04 -4.23
N ILE A 84 12.33 6.45 -4.91
CA ILE A 84 12.37 6.89 -6.30
C ILE A 84 13.29 8.12 -6.44
N TRP A 85 13.18 9.06 -5.49
CA TRP A 85 14.03 10.24 -5.46
C TRP A 85 15.50 9.90 -5.18
N ALA A 86 15.77 9.02 -4.21
CA ALA A 86 17.12 8.55 -3.92
C ALA A 86 17.78 7.91 -5.14
N GLY A 87 17.04 7.09 -5.90
CA GLY A 87 17.54 6.49 -7.15
C GLY A 87 17.75 7.48 -8.30
N ALA A 88 17.11 8.66 -8.26
CA ALA A 88 17.34 9.71 -9.25
C ALA A 88 18.55 10.61 -8.89
N VAL A 89 18.78 10.84 -7.60
CA VAL A 89 19.87 11.70 -7.11
C VAL A 89 21.20 10.96 -7.03
N ASP A 90 21.20 9.72 -6.51
CA ASP A 90 22.40 8.92 -6.34
C ASP A 90 22.14 7.44 -6.71
N PRO A 91 22.14 7.12 -8.02
CA PRO A 91 21.89 5.75 -8.49
C PRO A 91 22.97 4.76 -8.04
N GLU A 92 24.21 5.23 -7.84
CA GLU A 92 25.35 4.39 -7.48
C GLU A 92 25.28 3.94 -6.01
N ALA A 93 24.77 4.79 -5.11
CA ALA A 93 24.51 4.40 -3.71
C ALA A 93 23.50 3.23 -3.57
N LEU A 94 22.65 3.00 -4.57
CA LEU A 94 21.71 1.88 -4.62
C LEU A 94 22.21 0.71 -5.47
N ARG A 95 23.43 0.78 -6.03
CA ARG A 95 24.07 -0.26 -6.85
C ARG A 95 25.35 -0.74 -6.17
N PRO A 96 25.25 -1.68 -5.22
CA PRO A 96 26.44 -2.26 -4.60
C PRO A 96 27.31 -2.93 -5.66
N GLY A 97 28.56 -2.48 -5.79
CA GLY A 97 29.54 -3.02 -6.73
C GLY A 97 29.90 -4.47 -6.39
N VAL A 98 29.89 -5.35 -7.40
CA VAL A 98 30.23 -6.77 -7.26
C VAL A 98 31.72 -7.06 -7.51
N VAL A 99 32.47 -6.09 -8.05
CA VAL A 99 33.91 -6.19 -8.32
C VAL A 99 34.56 -4.81 -8.16
N PRO A 100 35.63 -4.66 -7.34
CA PRO A 100 36.17 -5.61 -6.35
C PRO A 100 35.27 -5.75 -5.11
N LEU A 101 35.37 -6.88 -4.39
CA LEU A 101 34.63 -7.11 -3.13
C LEU A 101 35.06 -6.09 -2.07
N THR A 102 34.29 -5.03 -1.94
CA THR A 102 34.42 -4.02 -0.90
C THR A 102 33.11 -4.00 -0.11
N ALA A 103 33.19 -3.70 1.19
CA ALA A 103 31.97 -3.57 1.98
C ALA A 103 31.13 -2.42 1.42
N PRO A 104 29.90 -2.67 0.94
CA PRO A 104 29.07 -1.61 0.41
C PRO A 104 28.74 -0.63 1.52
N VAL A 105 28.93 0.66 1.26
CA VAL A 105 28.50 1.70 2.19
C VAL A 105 26.98 1.66 2.28
N LEU A 106 26.44 1.59 3.50
CA LEU A 106 25.00 1.64 3.71
C LEU A 106 24.55 3.10 3.59
N PRO A 107 23.76 3.47 2.56
CA PRO A 107 23.31 4.84 2.43
C PRO A 107 22.30 5.13 3.54
N LEU A 108 22.71 5.95 4.51
CA LEU A 108 21.95 6.24 5.73
C LEU A 108 20.61 6.91 5.45
N TRP A 109 20.54 7.72 4.38
CA TRP A 109 19.33 8.43 3.99
C TRP A 109 18.23 7.50 3.43
N PRO A 110 18.47 6.64 2.41
CA PRO A 110 17.53 5.59 2.01
C PRO A 110 17.14 4.66 3.16
N ALA A 111 18.08 4.30 4.03
CA ALA A 111 17.79 3.49 5.22
C ALA A 111 16.79 4.21 6.15
N ALA A 112 17.01 5.50 6.42
CA ALA A 112 16.09 6.31 7.21
C ALA A 112 14.71 6.47 6.53
N ALA A 113 14.68 6.59 5.20
CA ALA A 113 13.42 6.66 4.46
C ALA A 113 12.61 5.37 4.62
N VAL A 114 13.24 4.19 4.58
CA VAL A 114 12.56 2.90 4.81
C VAL A 114 12.00 2.78 6.22
N LEU A 115 12.66 3.36 7.23
CA LEU A 115 12.16 3.36 8.61
C LEU A 115 10.81 4.09 8.77
N ILE A 116 10.50 5.07 7.91
CA ILE A 116 9.17 5.70 7.87
C ILE A 116 8.08 4.66 7.56
N GLY A 117 8.42 3.61 6.81
CA GLY A 117 7.54 2.48 6.53
C GLY A 117 7.14 1.68 7.77
N LEU A 118 7.79 1.90 8.93
CA LEU A 118 7.42 1.29 10.21
C LEU A 118 6.34 2.08 10.96
N LEU A 119 5.98 3.29 10.51
CA LEU A 119 4.88 4.08 11.11
C LEU A 119 3.56 3.28 11.30
N PRO A 120 3.13 2.41 10.36
CA PRO A 120 1.95 1.59 10.56
C PRO A 120 2.00 0.69 11.79
N ALA A 121 3.19 0.24 12.22
CA ALA A 121 3.33 -0.59 13.41
C ALA A 121 2.87 0.13 14.69
N LEU A 122 2.96 1.47 14.71
CA LEU A 122 2.55 2.31 15.83
C LEU A 122 1.12 2.86 15.66
N VAL A 123 0.71 3.09 14.40
CA VAL A 123 -0.52 3.80 14.08
C VAL A 123 -1.67 2.88 13.66
N ALA A 124 -1.44 1.61 13.32
CA ALA A 124 -2.50 0.70 12.91
C ALA A 124 -3.45 0.34 14.08
N PRO A 125 -4.78 0.23 13.87
CA PRO A 125 -5.71 -0.26 14.89
C PRO A 125 -5.35 -1.67 15.34
N VAL A 126 -5.30 -1.86 16.67
CA VAL A 126 -5.18 -3.21 17.24
C VAL A 126 -6.47 -3.97 16.94
N PRO A 127 -6.40 -5.16 16.32
CA PRO A 127 -7.57 -6.00 16.10
C PRO A 127 -8.24 -6.33 17.44
N PRO A 128 -9.59 -6.42 17.51
CA PRO A 128 -10.26 -6.92 18.71
C PRO A 128 -9.71 -8.29 19.08
N SER A 129 -9.27 -8.48 20.33
CA SER A 129 -8.78 -9.78 20.80
C SER A 129 -9.90 -10.81 20.81
N ASP A 130 -9.65 -12.03 20.32
CA ASP A 130 -10.63 -13.14 20.28
C ASP A 130 -11.31 -13.42 21.64
N ARG A 131 -10.61 -13.17 22.76
CA ARG A 131 -11.20 -13.26 24.12
C ARG A 131 -12.40 -12.36 24.37
N ALA A 132 -12.53 -11.25 23.65
CA ALA A 132 -13.69 -10.37 23.76
C ALA A 132 -14.89 -10.90 22.96
N ALA A 133 -14.64 -11.66 21.89
CA ALA A 133 -15.68 -12.30 21.07
C ALA A 133 -16.27 -13.54 21.75
N ASP A 134 -15.45 -14.23 22.55
CA ASP A 134 -15.86 -15.44 23.26
C ASP A 134 -16.54 -15.16 24.61
N ARG A 135 -16.81 -13.89 24.94
CA ARG A 135 -17.54 -13.54 26.16
C ARG A 135 -19.01 -13.97 25.94
N PRO A 136 -19.51 -15.02 26.63
CA PRO A 136 -20.85 -15.51 26.39
C PRO A 136 -21.85 -14.40 26.68
N VAL A 137 -22.69 -14.08 25.69
CA VAL A 137 -23.85 -13.20 25.87
C VAL A 137 -24.67 -13.81 27.01
N ARG A 138 -24.63 -13.18 28.18
CA ARG A 138 -25.39 -13.58 29.36
C ARG A 138 -26.85 -13.31 29.05
N ARG A 139 -27.51 -14.27 28.38
CA ARG A 139 -28.93 -14.22 28.05
C ARG A 139 -29.66 -14.18 29.39
N GLY A 140 -30.21 -13.02 29.71
CA GLY A 140 -30.98 -12.80 30.94
C GLY A 140 -32.05 -13.86 31.04
N LYS A 141 -31.96 -14.68 32.09
CA LYS A 141 -33.08 -15.48 32.58
C LYS A 141 -34.05 -14.50 33.23
N GLU A 142 -34.91 -13.88 32.43
CA GLU A 142 -36.19 -13.36 32.92
C GLU A 142 -37.27 -14.29 32.35
N GLN A 143 -37.37 -15.44 33.00
CA GLN A 143 -38.60 -16.19 33.16
C GLN A 143 -38.88 -16.18 34.67
N ALA A 144 -39.86 -15.39 35.08
CA ALA A 144 -40.74 -15.64 36.21
C ALA A 144 -41.89 -14.64 36.14
#